data_AF-A0A0L8HKZ2-F1
#
_entry.id   AF-A0A0L8HKZ2-F1
#
_cell.length_a   1.000
_cell.length_b   1.000
_cell.length_c   1.000
_cell.angle_alpha   90.00
_cell.angle_beta   90.00
_cell.angle_gamma   90.00
#
_symmetry.space_group_name_H-M   'P 1'
#
loop_
_entity.id
_entity.type
_entity.pdbx_description
1 polymer ?
#
loop_
_entity_poly.entity_id
_entity_poly.type
_entity_poly.pdbx_seq_one_letter_code
_entity_poly.pdbx_strand_id
1 'polypeptide(L)'
;MLEAMQSDNVDSKSQLLTDIFAAVPTNVQCGMLLCMAKKISDILEQCRLLLLAMRKFPNLVTEQGLTLIETLILSESITNVPSPVNCYRKLLVCDVLPLVLQKCRVSFTSADLYTWMQKAIQFYISYVTQPPSPLECSTAPSSSDILSPTKQSMKKYPLIVGLQEKESQVSDPWGSLFKLIQQISVLLKWDIDPDFFSKPRDYQWQQILILHSRAGQTNQESSYHQILYMTAVVFLNCLYSYISCVDAEIFVSGSAIGLPAPLVLLEGIKTERSNSETKVKKLRPEIQTSSYPHVTASAEIPDSQMIINHFIIAHKCYELLHSNDILQRGFIKLCQNWQSETWSWMAHFQTDMFIYQGLFQDAVSNLQNFQINLSEKMQLRKSLQLASCFHCLGTYSKACELLLDIIGSLKQFSNSDPLTSTHSIEEESKNKKLTPGRQLWLTLCTEIEILSYCIQLLLSCFKEKAFQTPMDDTALGHMIVLLQYDWPKNYAAFAKAVHFIQSRGSFTYNIFFNYVINIDILEEFAFIKTAEGGKVSLDILPISTKAIAQ
;
A
#
# COMPACT_ATOMS: atom_id res chain seq x y z
N MET A 1 30.64 27.54 25.28
CA MET A 1 31.43 27.46 24.03
C MET A 1 30.90 26.36 23.13
N LEU A 2 30.72 25.12 23.60
CA LEU A 2 29.98 24.07 22.87
C LEU A 2 28.56 24.52 22.50
N GLU A 3 27.78 24.96 23.49
CA GLU A 3 26.42 25.48 23.28
C GLU A 3 26.41 26.66 22.30
N ALA A 4 27.38 27.58 22.41
CA ALA A 4 27.53 28.72 21.50
C ALA A 4 27.91 28.32 20.05
N MET A 5 28.61 27.19 19.87
CA MET A 5 28.97 26.64 18.56
C MET A 5 27.88 25.73 17.96
N GLN A 6 26.95 25.25 18.79
CA GLN A 6 25.81 24.40 18.41
C GLN A 6 24.51 25.20 18.26
N SER A 7 24.40 26.39 18.88
CA SER A 7 23.19 27.22 18.86
C SER A 7 23.12 28.16 17.65
N ASP A 8 22.00 28.16 16.93
CA ASP A 8 21.65 29.19 15.94
C ASP A 8 21.29 30.55 16.59
N ASN A 9 21.15 30.60 17.92
CA ASN A 9 20.81 31.83 18.65
C ASN A 9 22.06 32.70 18.84
N VAL A 10 22.05 33.83 18.15
CA VAL A 10 23.11 34.85 18.18
C VAL A 10 22.97 35.70 19.44
N ASP A 11 23.24 35.10 20.61
CA ASP A 11 23.51 35.90 21.80
C ASP A 11 24.90 36.53 21.69
N SER A 12 25.05 37.79 22.11
CA SER A 12 26.30 38.56 22.02
C SER A 12 27.50 37.84 22.65
N LYS A 13 27.25 37.06 23.71
CA LYS A 13 28.23 36.21 24.37
C LYS A 13 28.62 34.98 23.54
N SER A 14 27.67 34.38 22.82
CA SER A 14 27.92 33.25 21.91
C SER A 14 28.71 33.69 20.68
N GLN A 15 28.41 34.88 20.14
CA GLN A 15 29.17 35.49 19.04
C GLN A 15 30.63 35.74 19.46
N LEU A 16 30.85 36.40 20.61
CA LEU A 16 32.18 36.66 21.14
C LEU A 16 33.00 35.36 21.33
N LEU A 17 32.39 34.32 21.90
CA LEU A 17 33.06 33.02 22.10
C LEU A 17 33.39 32.33 20.77
N THR A 18 32.55 32.50 19.76
CA THR A 18 32.78 31.95 18.41
C THR A 18 33.90 32.71 17.70
N ASP A 19 33.94 34.03 17.84
CA ASP A 19 34.97 34.90 17.27
C ASP A 19 36.34 34.65 17.93
N ILE A 20 36.38 34.48 19.26
CA ILE A 20 37.60 34.10 19.99
C ILE A 20 38.11 32.74 19.51
N PHE A 21 37.22 31.76 19.33
CA PHE A 21 37.62 30.46 18.81
C PHE A 21 38.16 30.54 17.38
N ALA A 22 37.50 31.32 16.52
CA ALA A 22 37.91 31.52 15.13
C ALA A 22 39.29 32.20 15.02
N ALA A 23 39.65 33.06 15.98
CA ALA A 23 40.95 33.74 16.04
C ALA A 23 42.11 32.82 16.47
N VAL A 24 41.83 31.65 17.05
CA VAL A 24 42.85 30.67 17.47
C VAL A 24 43.36 29.88 16.25
N PRO A 25 44.66 29.52 16.17
CA PRO A 25 45.18 28.68 15.09
C PRO A 25 44.46 27.32 14.96
N THR A 26 44.28 26.87 13.72
CA THR A 26 43.56 25.65 13.30
C THR A 26 43.99 24.39 14.06
N ASN A 27 45.29 24.23 14.34
CA ASN A 27 45.84 23.12 15.10
C ASN A 27 45.46 23.17 16.59
N VAL A 28 45.40 24.36 17.18
CA VAL A 28 45.00 24.56 18.58
C VAL A 28 43.49 24.40 18.72
N GLN A 29 42.70 24.89 17.75
CA GLN A 29 41.25 24.63 17.69
C GLN A 29 40.94 23.13 17.70
N CYS A 30 41.63 22.36 16.85
CA CYS A 30 41.50 20.91 16.78
C CYS A 30 41.88 20.23 18.12
N GLY A 31 43.03 20.59 18.70
CA GLY A 31 43.46 20.07 20.00
C GLY A 31 42.49 20.39 21.15
N MET A 32 41.90 21.59 21.15
CA MET A 32 40.89 21.99 22.13
C MET A 32 39.63 21.13 22.03
N LEU A 33 39.10 20.91 20.82
CA LEU A 33 37.90 20.08 20.62
C LEU A 33 38.14 18.62 21.01
N LEU A 34 39.29 18.04 20.64
CA LEU A 34 39.63 16.67 21.03
C LEU A 34 39.83 16.52 22.55
N CYS A 35 40.44 17.52 23.19
CA CYS A 35 40.61 17.54 24.65
C CYS A 35 39.25 17.67 25.36
N MET A 36 38.36 18.50 24.85
CA MET A 36 36.99 18.64 25.37
C MET A 36 36.19 17.35 25.18
N ALA A 37 36.27 16.70 24.02
CA ALA A 37 35.58 15.44 23.77
C ALA A 37 35.96 14.35 24.78
N LYS A 38 37.21 14.30 25.23
CA LYS A 38 37.68 13.35 26.26
C LYS A 38 37.14 13.65 27.67
N LYS A 39 36.64 14.86 27.93
CA LYS A 39 36.16 15.30 29.25
C LYS A 39 34.64 15.23 29.38
N ILE A 40 33.92 15.06 28.28
CA ILE A 40 32.46 14.95 28.28
C ILE A 40 32.09 13.54 28.78
N SER A 41 31.20 13.45 29.78
CA SER A 41 30.71 12.19 30.32
C SER A 41 29.58 11.57 29.51
N ASP A 42 28.78 12.40 28.83
CA ASP A 42 27.72 11.95 27.95
C ASP A 42 28.28 11.51 26.59
N ILE A 43 28.09 10.24 26.25
CA ILE A 43 28.66 9.64 25.04
C ILE A 43 28.05 10.26 23.76
N LEU A 44 26.78 10.63 23.78
CA LEU A 44 26.11 11.24 22.62
C LEU A 44 26.67 12.64 22.36
N GLU A 45 26.85 13.46 23.40
CA GLU A 45 27.51 14.78 23.28
C GLU A 45 28.97 14.67 22.85
N GLN A 46 29.69 13.68 23.37
CA GLN A 46 31.04 13.37 22.92
C GLN A 46 31.07 13.06 21.42
N CYS A 47 30.14 12.22 20.94
CA CYS A 47 30.02 11.87 19.52
C CYS A 47 29.64 13.07 18.65
N ARG A 48 28.71 13.93 19.10
CA ARG A 48 28.33 15.19 18.43
C ARG A 48 29.54 16.11 18.27
N LEU A 49 30.32 16.28 19.33
CA LEU A 49 31.50 17.14 19.31
C LEU A 49 32.58 16.60 18.37
N LEU A 50 32.81 15.29 18.38
CA LEU A 50 33.78 14.65 17.49
C LEU A 50 33.35 14.75 16.02
N LEU A 51 32.06 14.55 15.72
CA LEU A 51 31.50 14.77 14.39
C LEU A 51 31.69 16.22 13.94
N LEU A 52 31.46 17.20 14.81
CA LEU A 52 31.68 18.62 14.51
C LEU A 52 33.16 18.89 14.19
N ALA A 53 34.09 18.32 14.97
CA ALA A 53 35.52 18.42 14.72
C ALA A 53 35.90 17.78 13.38
N MET A 54 35.39 16.59 13.06
CA MET A 54 35.63 15.90 11.79
C MET A 54 35.09 16.67 10.57
N ARG A 55 33.97 17.39 10.72
CA ARG A 55 33.44 18.27 9.67
C ARG A 55 34.37 19.46 9.39
N LYS A 56 34.95 20.06 10.45
CA LYS A 56 35.88 21.20 10.33
C LYS A 56 37.30 20.80 9.92
N PHE A 57 37.81 19.66 10.36
CA PHE A 57 39.17 19.19 10.11
C PHE A 57 39.14 17.81 9.42
N PRO A 58 39.16 17.76 8.07
CA PRO A 58 39.01 16.51 7.31
C PRO A 58 40.03 15.41 7.65
N ASN A 59 41.23 15.79 8.09
CA ASN A 59 42.27 14.83 8.50
C ASN A 59 41.80 13.93 9.65
N LEU A 60 40.99 14.46 10.57
CA LEU A 60 40.42 13.70 11.69
C LEU A 60 39.47 12.60 11.23
N VAL A 61 38.87 12.71 10.04
CA VAL A 61 37.97 11.66 9.54
C VAL A 61 38.72 10.34 9.37
N THR A 62 39.97 10.40 8.91
CA THR A 62 40.81 9.21 8.70
C THR A 62 41.31 8.64 10.03
N GLU A 63 41.55 9.49 11.03
CA GLU A 63 42.08 9.08 12.33
C GLU A 63 41.01 8.59 13.32
N GLN A 64 39.84 9.22 13.33
CA GLN A 64 38.81 9.04 14.36
C GLN A 64 37.48 8.50 13.81
N GLY A 65 37.29 8.44 12.49
CA GLY A 65 36.00 8.10 11.88
C GLY A 65 35.52 6.68 12.20
N LEU A 66 36.42 5.68 12.14
CA LEU A 66 36.08 4.30 12.50
C LEU A 66 35.78 4.16 13.98
N THR A 67 36.59 4.77 14.84
CA THR A 67 36.38 4.77 16.30
C THR A 67 35.03 5.39 16.67
N LEU A 68 34.61 6.46 15.97
CA LEU A 68 33.29 7.06 16.18
C LEU A 68 32.15 6.12 15.78
N ILE A 69 32.28 5.42 14.64
CA ILE A 69 31.29 4.40 14.21
C ILE A 69 31.18 3.29 15.27
N GLU A 70 32.32 2.73 15.71
CA GLU A 70 32.38 1.67 16.71
C GLU A 70 31.75 2.13 18.04
N THR A 71 32.08 3.34 18.48
CA THR A 71 31.52 3.93 19.71
C THR A 71 30.00 4.00 19.63
N LEU A 72 29.45 4.51 18.53
CA LEU A 72 27.99 4.62 18.36
C LEU A 72 27.29 3.25 18.33
N ILE A 73 27.88 2.26 17.65
CA ILE A 73 27.33 0.90 17.59
C ILE A 73 27.37 0.24 18.98
N LEU A 74 28.48 0.42 19.72
CA LEU A 74 28.63 -0.11 21.08
C LEU A 74 27.66 0.56 22.04
N SER A 75 27.52 1.89 21.99
CA SER A 75 26.58 2.63 22.84
C SER A 75 25.12 2.25 22.60
N GLU A 76 24.73 2.07 21.34
CA GLU A 76 23.40 1.55 21.00
C GLU A 76 23.17 0.16 21.63
N SER A 77 24.17 -0.72 21.56
CA SER A 77 24.10 -2.10 22.07
C SER A 77 24.04 -2.15 23.60
N ILE A 78 24.86 -1.34 24.28
CA ILE A 78 24.91 -1.28 25.76
C ILE A 78 23.62 -0.67 26.33
N THR A 79 23.07 0.35 25.67
CA THR A 79 21.84 1.01 26.12
C THR A 79 20.60 0.13 25.87
N ASN A 80 20.72 -0.91 25.03
CA ASN A 80 19.67 -1.87 24.69
C ASN A 80 18.36 -1.17 24.26
N VAL A 81 18.48 -0.19 23.35
CA VAL A 81 17.33 0.59 22.88
C VAL A 81 16.42 -0.31 22.04
N PRO A 82 15.11 -0.42 22.36
CA PRO A 82 14.22 -1.38 21.69
C PRO A 82 13.87 -0.99 20.25
N SER A 83 13.94 0.31 19.92
CA SER A 83 13.59 0.82 18.59
C SER A 83 14.84 1.08 17.74
N PRO A 84 14.83 0.70 16.45
CA PRO A 84 15.89 1.09 15.51
C PRO A 84 15.91 2.60 15.24
N VAL A 85 14.82 3.32 15.52
CA VAL A 85 14.78 4.79 15.45
C VAL A 85 15.20 5.35 16.81
N ASN A 86 16.51 5.58 16.96
CA ASN A 86 17.10 6.11 18.19
C ASN A 86 18.20 7.13 17.90
N CYS A 87 18.63 7.87 18.94
CA CYS A 87 19.59 8.96 18.81
C CYS A 87 20.96 8.50 18.26
N TYR A 88 21.49 7.37 18.73
CA TYR A 88 22.76 6.82 18.26
C TYR A 88 22.69 6.37 16.81
N ARG A 89 21.64 5.62 16.45
CA ARG A 89 21.44 5.14 15.08
C ARG A 89 21.22 6.29 14.11
N LYS A 90 20.45 7.30 14.49
CA LYS A 90 20.25 8.50 13.68
C LYS A 90 21.60 9.17 13.39
N LEU A 91 22.37 9.48 14.43
CA LEU A 91 23.67 10.14 14.29
C LEU A 91 24.63 9.30 13.43
N LEU A 92 24.62 7.98 13.63
CA LEU A 92 25.41 7.04 12.84
C LEU A 92 25.07 7.11 11.35
N VAL A 93 23.80 6.94 10.98
CA VAL A 93 23.40 6.72 9.57
C VAL A 93 23.15 8.02 8.81
N CYS A 94 22.68 9.08 9.48
CA CYS A 94 22.38 10.36 8.84
C CYS A 94 23.62 11.27 8.74
N ASP A 95 24.56 11.17 9.69
CA ASP A 95 25.63 12.15 9.80
C ASP A 95 27.04 11.54 9.71
N VAL A 96 27.30 10.46 10.44
CA VAL A 96 28.65 9.87 10.53
C VAL A 96 28.99 9.04 9.30
N LEU A 97 28.15 8.07 8.92
CA LEU A 97 28.41 7.19 7.77
C LEU A 97 28.57 7.98 6.46
N PRO A 98 27.68 8.94 6.10
CA PRO A 98 27.85 9.71 4.87
C PRO A 98 29.17 10.49 4.84
N LEU A 99 29.63 11.00 5.99
CA LEU A 99 30.90 11.73 6.10
C LEU A 99 32.11 10.79 5.99
N VAL A 100 32.09 9.68 6.73
CA VAL A 100 33.20 8.73 6.80
C VAL A 100 33.38 8.00 5.47
N LEU A 101 32.30 7.49 4.86
CA LEU A 101 32.39 6.78 3.59
C LEU A 101 32.85 7.69 2.44
N GLN A 102 32.55 8.99 2.51
CA GLN A 102 32.97 9.95 1.48
C GLN A 102 34.43 10.40 1.64
N LYS A 103 34.90 10.61 2.87
CA LYS A 103 36.19 11.30 3.13
C LYS A 103 37.28 10.42 3.72
N CYS A 104 36.94 9.28 4.30
CA CYS A 104 37.93 8.37 4.87
C CYS A 104 38.71 7.67 3.76
N ARG A 105 40.04 7.67 3.87
CA ARG A 105 40.94 7.03 2.89
C ARG A 105 41.35 5.61 3.29
N VAL A 106 40.77 5.07 4.36
CA VAL A 106 41.05 3.72 4.87
C VAL A 106 40.21 2.70 4.11
N SER A 107 40.76 1.51 3.88
CA SER A 107 40.01 0.38 3.31
C SER A 107 39.02 -0.19 4.33
N PHE A 108 37.75 -0.31 3.95
CA PHE A 108 36.71 -0.97 4.75
C PHE A 108 36.60 -2.45 4.40
N THR A 109 36.22 -3.29 5.36
CA THR A 109 35.87 -4.68 5.06
C THR A 109 34.48 -4.75 4.42
N SER A 110 34.24 -5.76 3.57
CA SER A 110 32.91 -5.97 3.00
C SER A 110 31.86 -6.26 4.08
N ALA A 111 32.22 -7.00 5.12
CA ALA A 111 31.34 -7.33 6.24
C ALA A 111 30.84 -6.08 6.99
N ASP A 112 31.72 -5.11 7.23
CA ASP A 112 31.36 -3.85 7.88
C ASP A 112 30.39 -3.04 7.01
N LEU A 113 30.70 -2.92 5.71
CA LEU A 113 29.86 -2.21 4.74
C LEU A 113 28.45 -2.80 4.67
N TYR A 114 28.31 -4.13 4.64
CA TYR A 114 27.03 -4.80 4.68
C TYR A 114 26.28 -4.54 5.99
N THR A 115 26.98 -4.58 7.12
CA THR A 115 26.39 -4.33 8.44
C THR A 115 25.88 -2.90 8.55
N TRP A 116 26.64 -1.92 8.10
CA TRP A 116 26.26 -0.51 8.10
C TRP A 116 25.08 -0.25 7.15
N MET A 117 25.08 -0.86 5.97
CA MET A 117 23.96 -0.78 5.03
C MET A 117 22.67 -1.35 5.62
N GLN A 118 22.73 -2.52 6.26
CA GLN A 118 21.56 -3.10 6.95
C GLN A 118 21.04 -2.18 8.06
N LYS A 119 21.94 -1.61 8.88
CA LYS A 119 21.57 -0.68 9.94
C LYS A 119 20.92 0.60 9.40
N ALA A 120 21.38 1.08 8.25
CA ALA A 120 20.81 2.23 7.55
C ALA A 120 19.42 1.93 6.97
N ILE A 121 19.27 0.84 6.21
CA ILE A 121 17.97 0.43 5.66
C ILE A 121 16.96 0.28 6.80
N GLN A 122 17.32 -0.43 7.88
CA GLN A 122 16.45 -0.61 9.04
C GLN A 122 16.02 0.74 9.64
N PHE A 123 16.96 1.65 9.88
CA PHE A 123 16.66 2.97 10.45
C PHE A 123 15.69 3.76 9.56
N TYR A 124 16.02 3.92 8.27
CA TYR A 124 15.23 4.77 7.37
C TYR A 124 13.84 4.21 7.12
N ILE A 125 13.71 2.88 6.96
CA ILE A 125 12.41 2.23 6.82
C ILE A 125 11.58 2.41 8.08
N SER A 126 12.11 2.06 9.25
CA SER A 126 11.40 2.24 10.51
C SER A 126 11.08 3.71 10.79
N TYR A 127 11.89 4.66 10.30
CA TYR A 127 11.64 6.08 10.42
C TYR A 127 10.44 6.54 9.58
N VAL A 128 10.38 6.16 8.29
CA VAL A 128 9.28 6.58 7.40
C VAL A 128 7.97 5.86 7.67
N THR A 129 8.02 4.65 8.22
CA THR A 129 6.83 3.85 8.54
C THR A 129 6.34 4.02 9.98
N GLN A 130 6.76 5.07 10.70
CA GLN A 130 6.23 5.32 12.03
C GLN A 130 4.72 5.61 11.95
N PRO A 131 3.91 5.07 12.87
CA PRO A 131 2.51 5.42 12.97
C PRO A 131 2.35 6.88 13.45
N PRO A 132 1.28 7.58 13.06
CA PRO A 132 0.98 8.90 13.59
C PRO A 132 0.81 8.87 15.12
N SER A 133 1.30 9.90 15.81
CA SER A 133 1.19 9.99 17.27
C SER A 133 -0.28 10.21 17.68
N PRO A 134 -0.80 9.51 18.71
CA PRO A 134 -2.18 9.70 19.18
C PRO A 134 -2.48 11.14 19.62
N LEU A 135 -1.45 11.89 20.03
CA LEU A 135 -1.59 13.24 20.59
C LEU A 135 -1.84 14.33 19.53
N GLU A 136 -1.55 14.06 18.25
CA GLU A 136 -1.76 15.03 17.16
C GLU A 136 -3.19 14.95 16.57
N CYS A 137 -3.92 13.87 16.83
CA CYS A 137 -5.27 13.66 16.30
C CYS A 137 -6.35 14.48 17.05
N SER A 138 -6.01 15.07 18.20
CA SER A 138 -6.96 15.78 19.08
C SER A 138 -7.04 17.29 18.83
N THR A 139 -6.14 17.87 18.02
CA THR A 139 -6.25 19.28 17.63
C THR A 139 -6.85 19.39 16.24
N ALA A 140 -8.16 19.11 16.13
CA ALA A 140 -8.95 19.86 15.17
C ALA A 140 -8.72 21.36 15.46
N PRO A 141 -8.42 22.22 14.48
CA PRO A 141 -8.26 23.64 14.74
C PRO A 141 -9.63 24.23 15.06
N SER A 142 -10.00 24.21 16.34
CA SER A 142 -11.15 24.96 16.87
C SER A 142 -10.75 26.39 17.25
N SER A 143 -9.70 26.95 16.64
CA SER A 143 -9.46 28.39 16.64
C SER A 143 -9.47 28.87 15.19
N SER A 144 -10.42 29.76 14.94
CA SER A 144 -10.50 30.63 13.77
C SER A 144 -9.32 31.60 13.76
N ASP A 145 -8.11 31.09 13.52
CA ASP A 145 -6.97 31.92 13.18
C ASP A 145 -6.79 31.88 11.67
N ILE A 146 -6.88 33.06 11.07
CA ILE A 146 -6.69 33.30 9.64
C ILE A 146 -5.27 32.85 9.28
N LEU A 147 -5.12 31.61 8.83
CA LEU A 147 -3.85 31.06 8.37
C LEU A 147 -3.57 31.58 6.95
N SER A 148 -2.47 32.30 6.81
CA SER A 148 -1.85 32.67 5.53
C SER A 148 -1.56 31.42 4.67
N PRO A 149 -1.71 31.46 3.32
CA PRO A 149 -1.72 30.28 2.44
C PRO A 149 -0.40 29.49 2.35
N THR A 150 0.66 29.92 3.03
CA THR A 150 2.03 29.41 2.87
C THR A 150 2.52 28.49 3.99
N LYS A 151 1.73 28.22 5.04
CA LYS A 151 2.07 27.19 6.03
C LYS A 151 1.41 25.86 5.67
N GLN A 152 1.97 25.16 4.69
CA GLN A 152 1.74 23.72 4.58
C GLN A 152 2.13 23.09 5.92
N SER A 153 1.18 22.46 6.60
CA SER A 153 1.43 21.69 7.81
C SER A 153 2.41 20.57 7.46
N MET A 154 3.71 20.79 7.70
CA MET A 154 4.71 19.73 7.61
C MET A 154 4.36 18.72 8.69
N LYS A 155 3.77 17.58 8.31
CA LYS A 155 3.53 16.46 9.22
C LYS A 155 4.87 16.07 9.86
N LYS A 156 4.99 16.23 11.17
CA LYS A 156 6.25 16.07 11.89
C LYS A 156 6.40 14.64 12.37
N TYR A 157 7.57 14.05 12.18
CA TYR A 157 7.86 12.76 12.78
C TYR A 157 7.98 12.90 14.31
N PRO A 158 7.63 11.86 15.08
CA PRO A 158 7.79 11.84 16.53
C PRO A 158 9.22 12.21 16.96
N LEU A 159 9.31 12.89 18.11
CA LEU A 159 10.59 13.27 18.70
C LEU A 159 11.40 12.01 19.04
N ILE A 160 12.65 11.97 18.58
CA ILE A 160 13.57 10.89 18.95
C ILE A 160 14.13 11.20 20.33
N VAL A 161 13.93 10.30 21.29
CA VAL A 161 14.41 10.46 22.67
C VAL A 161 15.93 10.72 22.68
N GLY A 162 16.34 11.78 23.38
CA GLY A 162 17.74 12.22 23.46
C GLY A 162 18.18 13.23 22.38
N LEU A 163 17.30 13.56 21.43
CA LEU A 163 17.55 14.58 20.41
C LEU A 163 16.61 15.78 20.57
N GLN A 164 17.05 16.94 20.10
CA GLN A 164 16.17 18.11 19.94
C GLN A 164 15.19 17.93 18.78
N GLU A 165 14.15 18.76 18.69
CA GLU A 165 13.12 18.66 17.65
C GLU A 165 13.71 18.77 16.23
N LYS A 166 14.54 19.81 15.97
CA LYS A 166 15.25 19.97 14.69
C LYS A 166 16.15 18.77 14.38
N GLU A 167 16.88 18.30 15.39
CA GLU A 167 17.76 17.14 15.28
C GLU A 167 17.01 15.83 15.13
N SER A 168 15.71 15.75 15.39
CA SER A 168 14.91 14.53 15.23
C SER A 168 14.36 14.36 13.82
N GLN A 169 14.20 15.46 13.08
CA GLN A 169 13.67 15.44 11.72
C GLN A 169 14.73 14.99 10.69
N VAL A 170 14.28 14.31 9.64
CA VAL A 170 15.07 13.93 8.46
C VAL A 170 14.33 14.45 7.24
N SER A 171 14.91 15.43 6.53
CA SER A 171 14.21 16.15 5.47
C SER A 171 13.87 15.30 4.24
N ASP A 172 14.78 14.41 3.83
CA ASP A 172 14.60 13.50 2.70
C ASP A 172 15.12 12.09 3.08
N PRO A 173 14.29 11.28 3.77
CA PRO A 173 14.71 9.97 4.26
C PRO A 173 15.09 9.02 3.13
N TRP A 174 14.28 8.95 2.07
CA TRP A 174 14.51 8.05 0.95
C TRP A 174 15.74 8.44 0.13
N GLY A 175 15.88 9.72 -0.23
CA GLY A 175 17.06 10.17 -0.98
C GLY A 175 18.35 10.08 -0.16
N SER A 176 18.28 10.26 1.17
CA SER A 176 19.43 10.02 2.06
C SER A 176 19.83 8.54 2.06
N LEU A 177 18.86 7.63 2.16
CA LEU A 177 19.11 6.18 2.07
C LEU A 177 19.72 5.79 0.71
N PHE A 178 19.17 6.28 -0.41
CA PHE A 178 19.68 5.95 -1.75
C PHE A 178 21.11 6.43 -1.96
N LYS A 179 21.43 7.66 -1.52
CA LYS A 179 22.79 8.19 -1.58
C LYS A 179 23.77 7.34 -0.75
N LEU A 180 23.36 6.92 0.44
CA LEU A 180 24.20 6.09 1.29
C LEU A 180 24.44 4.69 0.70
N ILE A 181 23.40 4.05 0.16
CA ILE A 181 23.55 2.76 -0.55
C ILE A 181 24.47 2.93 -1.76
N GLN A 182 24.33 4.01 -2.51
CA GLN A 182 25.19 4.29 -3.65
C GLN A 182 26.67 4.43 -3.23
N GLN A 183 26.95 5.16 -2.14
CA GLN A 183 28.32 5.25 -1.60
C GLN A 183 28.87 3.88 -1.20
N ILE A 184 28.08 3.06 -0.51
CA ILE A 184 28.47 1.71 -0.10
C ILE A 184 28.68 0.81 -1.34
N SER A 185 27.84 0.94 -2.36
CA SER A 185 27.93 0.16 -3.60
C SER A 185 29.23 0.40 -4.36
N VAL A 186 29.72 1.65 -4.39
CA VAL A 186 31.00 2.01 -5.00
C VAL A 186 32.16 1.34 -4.25
N LEU A 187 32.12 1.35 -2.91
CA LEU A 187 33.14 0.70 -2.07
C LEU A 187 33.12 -0.83 -2.20
N LEU A 188 31.94 -1.42 -2.37
CA LEU A 188 31.75 -2.85 -2.65
C LEU A 188 32.03 -3.23 -4.12
N LYS A 189 32.32 -2.25 -4.99
CA LYS A 189 32.54 -2.42 -6.44
C LYS A 189 31.37 -3.10 -7.15
N TRP A 190 30.15 -2.73 -6.76
CA TRP A 190 28.94 -3.20 -7.43
C TRP A 190 28.80 -2.58 -8.82
N ASP A 191 28.33 -3.37 -9.78
CA ASP A 191 28.02 -2.93 -11.13
C ASP A 191 26.61 -2.27 -11.14
N ILE A 192 26.52 -1.01 -10.73
CA ILE A 192 25.26 -0.26 -10.65
C ILE A 192 25.45 1.12 -11.26
N ASP A 193 24.47 1.53 -12.06
CA ASP A 193 24.33 2.90 -12.55
C ASP A 193 24.32 3.89 -11.37
N PRO A 194 25.22 4.89 -11.33
CA PRO A 194 25.22 5.91 -10.28
C PRO A 194 23.84 6.57 -10.09
N ASP A 195 23.08 6.74 -11.15
CA ASP A 195 21.79 7.40 -11.08
C ASP A 195 20.61 6.43 -10.87
N PHE A 196 20.88 5.15 -10.59
CA PHE A 196 19.89 4.06 -10.55
C PHE A 196 18.59 4.44 -9.82
N PHE A 197 18.68 4.95 -8.60
CA PHE A 197 17.50 5.27 -7.78
C PHE A 197 16.70 6.49 -8.26
N SER A 198 17.29 7.33 -9.11
CA SER A 198 16.61 8.49 -9.73
C SER A 198 15.86 8.12 -11.01
N LYS A 199 16.15 6.96 -11.62
CA LYS A 199 15.51 6.49 -12.85
C LYS A 199 14.10 5.97 -12.58
N PRO A 200 13.22 5.90 -13.61
CA PRO A 200 11.89 5.31 -13.47
C PRO A 200 11.91 3.86 -12.97
N ARG A 201 10.83 3.42 -12.32
CA ARG A 201 10.72 2.07 -11.74
C ARG A 201 10.92 0.94 -12.74
N ASP A 202 10.39 1.10 -13.95
CA ASP A 202 10.54 0.12 -15.01
C ASP A 202 12.01 -0.06 -15.41
N TYR A 203 12.80 1.01 -15.44
CA TYR A 203 14.24 0.94 -15.66
C TYR A 203 14.95 0.26 -14.50
N GLN A 204 14.66 0.65 -13.25
CA GLN A 204 15.25 0.02 -12.05
C GLN A 204 15.03 -1.49 -12.06
N TRP A 205 13.81 -1.92 -12.38
CA TRP A 205 13.45 -3.33 -12.49
C TRP A 205 14.18 -4.05 -13.62
N GLN A 206 14.25 -3.46 -14.82
CA GLN A 206 15.00 -4.03 -15.95
C GLN A 206 16.48 -4.22 -15.62
N GLN A 207 17.11 -3.24 -14.96
CA GLN A 207 18.51 -3.35 -14.53
C GLN A 207 18.71 -4.45 -13.49
N ILE A 208 17.79 -4.58 -12.51
CA ILE A 208 17.83 -5.69 -11.54
C ILE A 208 17.73 -7.05 -12.25
N LEU A 209 16.85 -7.19 -13.25
CA LEU A 209 16.75 -8.43 -14.02
C LEU A 209 18.01 -8.75 -14.81
N ILE A 210 18.67 -7.74 -15.39
CA ILE A 210 19.95 -7.92 -16.08
C ILE A 210 21.00 -8.41 -15.07
N LEU A 211 21.10 -7.81 -13.89
CA LEU A 211 22.03 -8.25 -12.83
C LEU A 211 21.74 -9.70 -12.40
N HIS A 212 20.47 -10.04 -12.20
CA HIS A 212 20.05 -11.40 -11.85
C HIS A 212 20.44 -12.42 -12.94
N SER A 213 20.21 -12.09 -14.22
CA SER A 213 20.59 -12.97 -15.33
C SER A 213 22.10 -13.21 -15.41
N ARG A 214 22.92 -12.19 -15.11
CA ARG A 214 24.38 -12.29 -15.07
C ARG A 214 24.86 -13.10 -13.87
N ALA A 215 24.25 -12.91 -12.69
CA ALA A 215 24.61 -13.66 -11.49
C ALA A 215 24.38 -15.17 -11.65
N GLY A 216 23.34 -15.57 -12.38
CA GLY A 216 23.12 -16.98 -12.75
C GLY A 216 24.22 -17.60 -13.61
N GLN A 217 25.01 -16.78 -14.33
CA GLN A 217 26.13 -17.25 -15.15
C GLN A 217 27.45 -17.29 -14.38
N THR A 218 27.69 -16.34 -13.48
CA THR A 218 28.95 -16.21 -12.75
C THR A 218 28.99 -16.99 -11.43
N ASN A 219 27.81 -17.31 -10.84
CA ASN A 219 27.66 -17.99 -9.55
C ASN A 219 28.47 -17.38 -8.39
N GLN A 220 28.75 -16.07 -8.45
CA GLN A 220 29.44 -15.36 -7.38
C GLN A 220 28.47 -14.93 -6.28
N GLU A 221 28.79 -15.26 -5.03
CA GLU A 221 27.97 -14.93 -3.87
C GLU A 221 27.81 -13.41 -3.67
N SER A 222 28.82 -12.62 -4.01
CA SER A 222 28.79 -11.15 -3.97
C SER A 222 27.73 -10.56 -4.91
N SER A 223 27.49 -11.17 -6.07
CA SER A 223 26.44 -10.75 -7.01
C SER A 223 25.04 -10.95 -6.43
N TYR A 224 24.81 -12.04 -5.70
CA TYR A 224 23.53 -12.27 -5.03
C TYR A 224 23.29 -11.31 -3.87
N HIS A 225 24.33 -10.89 -3.14
CA HIS A 225 24.21 -9.83 -2.14
C HIS A 225 23.80 -8.50 -2.77
N GLN A 226 24.43 -8.11 -3.89
CA GLN A 226 24.04 -6.92 -4.65
C GLN A 226 22.56 -6.97 -5.06
N ILE A 227 22.12 -8.08 -5.66
CA ILE A 227 20.73 -8.26 -6.08
C ILE A 227 19.78 -8.18 -4.89
N LEU A 228 20.11 -8.84 -3.77
CA LEU A 228 19.30 -8.86 -2.56
C LEU A 228 18.99 -7.46 -2.05
N TYR A 229 20.01 -6.63 -1.80
CA TYR A 229 19.80 -5.29 -1.22
C TYR A 229 19.16 -4.33 -2.20
N MET A 230 19.55 -4.35 -3.48
CA MET A 230 18.94 -3.47 -4.49
C MET A 230 17.46 -3.81 -4.68
N THR A 231 17.13 -5.09 -4.77
CA THR A 231 15.74 -5.54 -4.90
C THR A 231 14.94 -5.24 -3.64
N ALA A 232 15.50 -5.49 -2.44
CA ALA A 232 14.82 -5.19 -1.18
C ALA A 232 14.53 -3.70 -1.00
N VAL A 233 15.44 -2.81 -1.37
CA VAL A 233 15.24 -1.35 -1.23
C VAL A 233 14.21 -0.84 -2.24
N VAL A 234 14.27 -1.30 -3.49
CA VAL A 234 13.24 -0.96 -4.49
C VAL A 234 11.88 -1.51 -4.08
N PHE A 235 11.82 -2.75 -3.59
CA PHE A 235 10.63 -3.38 -3.04
C PHE A 235 10.02 -2.53 -1.93
N LEU A 236 10.79 -2.20 -0.88
CA LEU A 236 10.30 -1.44 0.27
C LEU A 236 9.82 -0.04 -0.10
N ASN A 237 10.50 0.62 -1.05
CA ASN A 237 10.10 1.95 -1.52
C ASN A 237 8.78 1.91 -2.32
N CYS A 238 8.64 0.92 -3.21
CA CYS A 238 7.40 0.73 -3.96
C CYS A 238 6.25 0.30 -3.05
N LEU A 239 6.54 -0.58 -2.10
CA LEU A 239 5.60 -1.05 -1.09
C LEU A 239 5.10 0.10 -0.20
N TYR A 240 6.02 0.93 0.31
CA TYR A 240 5.67 2.14 1.07
C TYR A 240 4.77 3.08 0.25
N SER A 241 5.15 3.35 -1.01
CA SER A 241 4.38 4.26 -1.89
C SER A 241 2.97 3.72 -2.17
N TYR A 242 2.84 2.42 -2.40
CA TYR A 242 1.55 1.77 -2.61
C TYR A 242 0.70 1.77 -1.34
N ILE A 243 1.25 1.30 -0.21
CA ILE A 243 0.49 1.18 1.04
C ILE A 243 0.09 2.54 1.60
N SER A 244 0.90 3.58 1.41
CA SER A 244 0.52 4.95 1.78
C SER A 244 -0.77 5.40 1.07
N CYS A 245 -1.10 4.82 -0.09
CA CYS A 245 -2.37 5.04 -0.79
C CYS A 245 -3.47 4.07 -0.36
N VAL A 246 -3.11 2.83 0.03
CA VAL A 246 -4.04 1.84 0.57
C VAL A 246 -4.63 2.27 1.90
N ASP A 247 -3.80 2.77 2.80
CA ASP A 247 -4.18 3.26 4.12
C ASP A 247 -3.42 4.56 4.39
N ALA A 248 -4.09 5.70 4.20
CA ALA A 248 -3.47 7.02 4.34
C ALA A 248 -3.08 7.36 5.78
N GLU A 249 -3.64 6.66 6.77
CA GLU A 249 -3.44 6.92 8.21
C GLU A 249 -2.37 6.00 8.81
N ILE A 250 -1.87 5.03 8.05
CA ILE A 250 -0.91 4.02 8.56
C ILE A 250 0.46 4.60 8.91
N PHE A 251 0.87 5.69 8.25
CA PHE A 251 2.18 6.33 8.43
C PHE A 251 2.05 7.83 8.71
N VAL A 252 2.98 8.41 9.47
CA VAL A 252 3.03 9.86 9.78
C VAL A 252 2.94 10.74 8.53
N SER A 253 3.72 10.45 7.49
CA SER A 253 3.70 11.25 6.26
C SER A 253 2.38 11.11 5.49
N GLY A 254 1.66 9.99 5.66
CA GLY A 254 0.48 9.61 4.89
C GLY A 254 0.70 9.57 3.38
N SER A 255 -0.39 9.46 2.62
CA SER A 255 -0.34 9.57 1.16
C SER A 255 0.06 10.98 0.72
N ALA A 256 1.00 11.09 -0.24
CA ALA A 256 1.25 12.35 -0.94
C ALA A 256 0.05 12.80 -1.81
N ILE A 257 -0.83 11.86 -2.16
CA ILE A 257 -1.95 12.06 -3.08
C ILE A 257 -3.23 12.51 -2.33
N GLY A 258 -3.29 12.32 -1.01
CA GLY A 258 -4.39 12.82 -0.17
C GLY A 258 -5.76 12.19 -0.46
N LEU A 259 -5.81 10.86 -0.65
CA LEU A 259 -7.04 10.14 -0.97
C LEU A 259 -8.09 10.22 0.19
N PRO A 260 -9.39 10.35 -0.12
CA PRO A 260 -10.45 10.52 0.89
C PRO A 260 -10.84 9.21 1.59
N ALA A 261 -10.51 8.06 0.99
CA ALA A 261 -10.83 6.73 1.49
C ALA A 261 -9.70 5.74 1.16
N PRO A 262 -9.59 4.62 1.91
CA PRO A 262 -8.67 3.53 1.61
C PRO A 262 -8.84 2.98 0.19
N LEU A 263 -7.75 2.49 -0.38
CA LEU A 263 -7.76 1.83 -1.68
C LEU A 263 -7.97 0.33 -1.52
N VAL A 264 -8.81 -0.28 -2.35
CA VAL A 264 -9.08 -1.72 -2.33
C VAL A 264 -8.85 -2.34 -3.71
N LEU A 265 -8.13 -3.47 -3.73
CA LEU A 265 -7.94 -4.30 -4.91
C LEU A 265 -8.92 -5.49 -4.85
N LEU A 266 -9.72 -5.65 -5.90
CA LEU A 266 -10.81 -6.62 -5.99
C LEU A 266 -10.74 -7.40 -7.31
N GLU A 267 -11.34 -8.61 -7.33
CA GLU A 267 -11.55 -9.35 -8.57
C GLU A 267 -12.60 -8.64 -9.45
N GLY A 268 -12.29 -8.46 -10.74
CA GLY A 268 -13.23 -7.91 -11.70
C GLY A 268 -14.37 -8.88 -12.00
N ILE A 269 -15.60 -8.36 -12.04
CA ILE A 269 -16.80 -9.16 -12.31
C ILE A 269 -16.97 -9.29 -13.82
N LYS A 270 -17.01 -10.52 -14.33
CA LYS A 270 -17.20 -10.78 -15.76
C LYS A 270 -18.60 -10.34 -16.20
N THR A 271 -18.70 -9.22 -16.92
CA THR A 271 -19.91 -8.88 -17.66
C THR A 271 -19.94 -9.74 -18.93
N GLU A 272 -20.95 -10.62 -19.06
CA GLU A 272 -21.14 -11.40 -20.27
C GLU A 272 -21.33 -10.47 -21.47
N ARG A 273 -20.33 -10.38 -22.34
CA ARG A 273 -20.53 -9.89 -23.70
C ARG A 273 -21.38 -10.93 -24.43
N SER A 274 -22.36 -10.45 -25.20
CA SER A 274 -23.23 -11.25 -26.07
C SER A 274 -22.43 -12.33 -26.81
N ASN A 275 -22.79 -13.60 -26.58
CA ASN A 275 -22.23 -14.77 -27.23
C ASN A 275 -22.25 -14.61 -28.76
N SER A 276 -21.07 -14.48 -29.38
CA SER A 276 -20.81 -15.22 -30.60
C SER A 276 -20.16 -16.53 -30.17
N GLU A 277 -20.96 -17.59 -30.12
CA GLU A 277 -20.53 -18.92 -29.74
C GLU A 277 -19.40 -19.43 -30.65
N THR A 278 -18.25 -19.74 -30.06
CA THR A 278 -17.41 -20.84 -30.57
C THR A 278 -17.16 -21.80 -29.42
N LYS A 279 -17.78 -22.98 -29.52
CA LYS A 279 -17.67 -24.12 -28.60
C LYS A 279 -16.20 -24.42 -28.29
N VAL A 280 -15.81 -24.31 -27.02
CA VAL A 280 -14.53 -24.88 -26.53
C VAL A 280 -14.82 -26.01 -25.55
N LYS A 281 -14.21 -27.15 -25.86
CA LYS A 281 -14.28 -28.42 -25.15
C LYS A 281 -13.81 -28.29 -23.70
N LYS A 282 -14.41 -29.09 -22.81
CA LYS A 282 -14.02 -29.35 -21.41
C LYS A 282 -12.50 -29.31 -21.24
N LEU A 283 -11.98 -28.29 -20.53
CA LEU A 283 -10.57 -28.22 -20.15
C LEU A 283 -10.37 -28.93 -18.81
N ARG A 284 -9.43 -29.89 -18.81
CA ARG A 284 -8.83 -30.48 -17.61
C ARG A 284 -7.96 -29.43 -16.90
N PRO A 285 -7.66 -29.60 -15.60
CA PRO A 285 -6.76 -28.72 -14.87
C PRO A 285 -5.31 -29.03 -15.29
N GLU A 286 -4.83 -28.33 -16.30
CA GLU A 286 -3.40 -28.31 -16.67
C GLU A 286 -2.82 -26.93 -16.37
N ILE A 287 -1.65 -26.98 -15.75
CA ILE A 287 -0.78 -25.91 -15.24
C ILE A 287 -0.78 -24.71 -16.19
N GLN A 288 -1.47 -23.63 -15.80
CA GLN A 288 -1.64 -22.45 -16.66
C GLN A 288 -0.41 -21.55 -16.58
N THR A 289 0.31 -21.46 -17.69
CA THR A 289 1.19 -20.34 -18.02
C THR A 289 0.46 -19.02 -17.75
N SER A 290 0.94 -18.29 -16.74
CA SER A 290 0.31 -17.11 -16.17
C SER A 290 0.32 -15.92 -17.13
N SER A 291 -0.80 -15.65 -17.80
CA SER A 291 -1.06 -14.29 -18.26
C SER A 291 -1.29 -13.44 -17.02
N TYR A 292 -0.35 -12.54 -16.68
CA TYR A 292 -0.54 -11.60 -15.59
C TYR A 292 -1.88 -10.87 -15.73
N PRO A 293 -2.64 -10.71 -14.63
CA PRO A 293 -3.95 -10.08 -14.70
C PRO A 293 -3.82 -8.59 -15.06
N HIS A 294 -4.84 -8.06 -15.73
CA HIS A 294 -4.91 -6.64 -16.04
C HIS A 294 -5.60 -5.90 -14.90
N VAL A 295 -4.88 -4.97 -14.25
CA VAL A 295 -5.43 -4.11 -13.20
C VAL A 295 -5.99 -2.84 -13.84
N THR A 296 -7.27 -2.59 -13.62
CA THR A 296 -7.96 -1.37 -14.05
C THR A 296 -8.31 -0.55 -12.81
N ALA A 297 -8.09 0.76 -12.83
CA ALA A 297 -8.46 1.63 -11.72
C ALA A 297 -9.75 2.40 -12.00
N SER A 298 -10.47 2.78 -10.94
CA SER A 298 -11.52 3.78 -11.03
C SER A 298 -10.98 5.14 -11.51
N ALA A 299 -11.82 5.88 -12.24
CA ALA A 299 -11.51 7.21 -12.74
C ALA A 299 -11.31 8.25 -11.61
N GLU A 300 -11.84 7.98 -10.41
CA GLU A 300 -11.71 8.85 -9.24
C GLU A 300 -10.30 8.84 -8.64
N ILE A 301 -9.45 7.87 -9.03
CA ILE A 301 -8.11 7.71 -8.47
C ILE A 301 -7.09 8.53 -9.29
N PRO A 302 -6.59 9.66 -8.75
CA PRO A 302 -5.50 10.40 -9.39
C PRO A 302 -4.22 9.55 -9.44
N ASP A 303 -3.45 9.71 -10.52
CA ASP A 303 -2.19 8.98 -10.76
C ASP A 303 -2.30 7.45 -10.61
N SER A 304 -3.47 6.88 -10.90
CA SER A 304 -3.76 5.46 -10.74
C SER A 304 -2.74 4.54 -11.41
N GLN A 305 -2.25 4.92 -12.60
CA GLN A 305 -1.22 4.15 -13.31
C GLN A 305 0.11 4.09 -12.53
N MET A 306 0.47 5.16 -11.81
CA MET A 306 1.66 5.19 -10.97
C MET A 306 1.49 4.29 -9.74
N ILE A 307 0.32 4.32 -9.10
CA ILE A 307 0.00 3.46 -7.95
C ILE A 307 0.04 1.99 -8.35
N ILE A 308 -0.60 1.64 -9.48
CA ILE A 308 -0.57 0.30 -10.06
C ILE A 308 0.87 -0.12 -10.37
N ASN A 309 1.68 0.77 -10.96
CA ASN A 309 3.08 0.45 -11.26
C ASN A 309 3.88 0.14 -10.00
N HIS A 310 3.72 0.93 -8.92
CA HIS A 310 4.38 0.65 -7.64
C HIS A 310 3.96 -0.72 -7.08
N PHE A 311 2.68 -1.08 -7.13
CA PHE A 311 2.21 -2.41 -6.71
C PHE A 311 2.84 -3.53 -7.56
N ILE A 312 2.79 -3.41 -8.88
CA ILE A 312 3.33 -4.41 -9.83
C ILE A 312 4.83 -4.61 -9.62
N ILE A 313 5.58 -3.52 -9.43
CA ILE A 313 7.04 -3.60 -9.22
C ILE A 313 7.34 -4.19 -7.84
N ALA A 314 6.58 -3.84 -6.79
CA ALA A 314 6.72 -4.46 -5.49
C ALA A 314 6.46 -5.99 -5.54
N HIS A 315 5.41 -6.41 -6.25
CA HIS A 315 5.10 -7.83 -6.50
C HIS A 315 6.24 -8.54 -7.22
N LYS A 316 6.73 -7.98 -8.34
CA LYS A 316 7.87 -8.51 -9.09
C LYS A 316 9.15 -8.63 -8.26
N CYS A 317 9.46 -7.62 -7.45
CA CYS A 317 10.59 -7.67 -6.54
C CYS A 317 10.40 -8.76 -5.46
N TYR A 318 9.20 -8.91 -4.92
CA TYR A 318 8.88 -9.96 -3.96
C TYR A 318 9.08 -11.36 -4.59
N GLU A 319 8.58 -11.59 -5.80
CA GLU A 319 8.79 -12.85 -6.53
C GLU A 319 10.28 -13.12 -6.78
N LEU A 320 11.05 -12.11 -7.17
CA LEU A 320 12.49 -12.25 -7.38
C LEU A 320 13.25 -12.57 -6.08
N LEU A 321 12.88 -11.95 -4.97
CA LEU A 321 13.47 -12.25 -3.67
C LEU A 321 13.21 -13.70 -3.22
N HIS A 322 12.15 -14.33 -3.74
CA HIS A 322 11.78 -15.72 -3.47
C HIS A 322 12.10 -16.68 -4.62
N SER A 323 12.78 -16.23 -5.67
CA SER A 323 13.03 -17.06 -6.87
C SER A 323 14.12 -18.12 -6.68
N ASN A 324 15.01 -17.93 -5.71
CA ASN A 324 16.11 -18.85 -5.38
C ASN A 324 16.38 -18.83 -3.87
N ASP A 325 16.71 -19.99 -3.30
CA ASP A 325 17.13 -20.23 -1.92
C ASP A 325 18.08 -19.18 -1.33
N ILE A 326 19.09 -18.71 -2.08
CA ILE A 326 20.07 -17.74 -1.58
C ILE A 326 19.38 -16.40 -1.27
N LEU A 327 18.60 -15.90 -2.23
CA LEU A 327 17.85 -14.64 -2.08
C LEU A 327 16.76 -14.80 -1.02
N GLN A 328 16.05 -15.93 -1.02
CA GLN A 328 14.97 -16.18 -0.08
C GLN A 328 15.49 -16.22 1.36
N ARG A 329 16.56 -16.98 1.63
CA ARG A 329 17.19 -17.02 2.98
C ARG A 329 17.72 -15.65 3.39
N GLY A 330 18.35 -14.93 2.47
CA GLY A 330 18.84 -13.57 2.71
C GLY A 330 17.71 -12.61 3.09
N PHE A 331 16.59 -12.65 2.34
CA PHE A 331 15.44 -11.80 2.58
C PHE A 331 14.71 -12.15 3.88
N ILE A 332 14.48 -13.44 4.17
CA ILE A 332 13.91 -13.88 5.44
C ILE A 332 14.76 -13.39 6.62
N LYS A 333 16.09 -13.48 6.53
CA LYS A 333 17.00 -12.98 7.57
C LYS A 333 16.87 -11.46 7.76
N LEU A 334 16.74 -10.68 6.68
CA LEU A 334 16.47 -9.24 6.77
C LEU A 334 15.13 -8.96 7.46
N CYS A 335 14.07 -9.64 7.04
CA CYS A 335 12.73 -9.54 7.60
C CYS A 335 12.68 -9.88 9.10
N GLN A 336 13.41 -10.91 9.55
CA GLN A 336 13.55 -11.27 10.97
C GLN A 336 14.31 -10.20 11.74
N ASN A 337 15.44 -9.72 11.21
CA ASN A 337 16.23 -8.66 11.84
C ASN A 337 15.45 -7.35 12.00
N TRP A 338 14.52 -7.09 11.09
CA TRP A 338 13.66 -5.91 11.10
C TRP A 338 12.35 -6.12 11.87
N GLN A 339 12.10 -7.31 12.43
CA GLN A 339 10.86 -7.67 13.13
C GLN A 339 9.61 -7.41 12.27
N SER A 340 9.71 -7.75 10.98
CA SER A 340 8.67 -7.47 9.99
C SER A 340 7.34 -8.20 10.24
N GLU A 341 7.31 -9.21 11.11
CA GLU A 341 6.06 -9.83 11.58
C GLU A 341 5.10 -8.83 12.25
N THR A 342 5.61 -7.70 12.74
CA THR A 342 4.81 -6.62 13.34
C THR A 342 4.23 -5.65 12.31
N TRP A 343 4.62 -5.77 11.04
CA TRP A 343 4.30 -4.80 10.00
C TRP A 343 2.93 -5.07 9.37
N SER A 344 1.91 -4.32 9.81
CA SER A 344 0.57 -4.44 9.23
C SER A 344 0.50 -4.08 7.75
N TRP A 345 1.30 -3.12 7.31
CA TRP A 345 1.44 -2.74 5.92
C TRP A 345 1.96 -3.87 5.02
N MET A 346 2.81 -4.76 5.55
CA MET A 346 3.26 -5.96 4.82
C MET A 346 2.09 -6.91 4.57
N ALA A 347 1.25 -7.12 5.58
CA ALA A 347 0.10 -8.01 5.46
C ALA A 347 -0.97 -7.47 4.50
N HIS A 348 -1.22 -6.16 4.49
CA HIS A 348 -2.10 -5.53 3.49
C HIS A 348 -1.61 -5.80 2.06
N PHE A 349 -0.30 -5.65 1.81
CA PHE A 349 0.29 -5.96 0.52
C PHE A 349 0.21 -7.45 0.18
N GLN A 350 0.48 -8.35 1.13
CA GLN A 350 0.39 -9.79 0.90
C GLN A 350 -1.03 -10.22 0.52
N THR A 351 -2.06 -9.66 1.16
CA THR A 351 -3.45 -9.90 0.75
C THR A 351 -3.69 -9.48 -0.69
N ASP A 352 -3.31 -8.27 -1.05
CA ASP A 352 -3.50 -7.75 -2.40
C ASP A 352 -2.69 -8.56 -3.43
N MET A 353 -1.50 -9.01 -3.05
CA MET A 353 -0.66 -9.90 -3.85
C MET A 353 -1.33 -11.26 -4.07
N PHE A 354 -1.89 -11.89 -3.03
CA PHE A 354 -2.61 -13.16 -3.17
C PHE A 354 -3.84 -13.00 -4.06
N ILE A 355 -4.59 -11.91 -3.92
CA ILE A 355 -5.68 -11.56 -4.84
C ILE A 355 -5.12 -11.39 -6.26
N TYR A 356 -4.00 -10.70 -6.44
CA TYR A 356 -3.32 -10.52 -7.74
C TYR A 356 -2.73 -11.80 -8.35
N GLN A 357 -2.45 -12.82 -7.56
CA GLN A 357 -2.02 -14.13 -8.04
C GLN A 357 -3.20 -15.10 -8.25
N GLY A 358 -4.38 -14.79 -7.73
CA GLY A 358 -5.55 -15.68 -7.74
C GLY A 358 -5.51 -16.74 -6.63
N LEU A 359 -4.64 -16.55 -5.63
CA LEU A 359 -4.49 -17.40 -4.46
C LEU A 359 -5.51 -16.99 -3.38
N PHE A 360 -6.80 -17.11 -3.71
CA PHE A 360 -7.88 -16.59 -2.86
C PHE A 360 -7.96 -17.29 -1.49
N GLN A 361 -7.55 -18.55 -1.39
CA GLN A 361 -7.52 -19.26 -0.11
C GLN A 361 -6.47 -18.66 0.84
N ASP A 362 -5.27 -18.34 0.33
CA ASP A 362 -4.20 -17.70 1.09
C ASP A 362 -4.58 -16.27 1.49
N ALA A 363 -5.26 -15.54 0.59
CA ALA A 363 -5.82 -14.22 0.89
C ALA A 363 -6.82 -14.27 2.05
N VAL A 364 -7.74 -15.25 2.05
CA VAL A 364 -8.72 -15.45 3.13
C VAL A 364 -8.02 -15.76 4.45
N SER A 365 -7.06 -16.69 4.45
CA SER A 365 -6.30 -17.03 5.66
C SER A 365 -5.53 -15.81 6.21
N ASN A 366 -4.89 -15.02 5.34
CA ASN A 366 -4.19 -13.81 5.74
C ASN A 366 -5.15 -12.77 6.36
N LEU A 367 -6.28 -12.50 5.70
CA LEU A 367 -7.30 -11.57 6.18
C LEU A 367 -7.93 -11.99 7.51
N GLN A 368 -8.15 -13.29 7.73
CA GLN A 368 -8.72 -13.82 8.97
C GLN A 368 -7.73 -13.76 10.14
N ASN A 369 -6.46 -14.09 9.90
CA ASN A 369 -5.40 -13.99 10.90
C ASN A 369 -5.09 -12.54 11.30
N PHE A 370 -5.39 -11.59 10.41
CA PHE A 370 -5.26 -10.16 10.68
C PHE A 370 -6.37 -9.66 11.64
N GLN A 371 -6.12 -9.80 12.95
CA GLN A 371 -6.95 -9.27 14.04
C GLN A 371 -6.24 -8.09 14.72
N ILE A 372 -6.22 -6.95 14.05
CA ILE A 372 -5.75 -5.67 14.62
C ILE A 372 -6.97 -4.76 14.80
N ASN A 373 -6.87 -3.79 15.72
CA ASN A 373 -7.79 -2.65 15.87
C ASN A 373 -7.78 -1.78 14.59
N LEU A 374 -8.33 -2.29 13.48
CA LEU A 374 -8.45 -1.56 12.23
C LEU A 374 -9.52 -0.47 12.38
N SER A 375 -9.30 0.66 11.71
CA SER A 375 -10.33 1.69 11.54
C SER A 375 -11.55 1.12 10.80
N GLU A 376 -12.70 1.78 10.94
CA GLU A 376 -13.95 1.34 10.29
C GLU A 376 -13.79 1.20 8.77
N LYS A 377 -13.10 2.15 8.12
CA LYS A 377 -12.83 2.11 6.68
C LYS A 377 -11.95 0.92 6.27
N MET A 378 -10.99 0.54 7.13
CA MET A 378 -10.13 -0.63 6.89
C MET A 378 -10.83 -1.96 7.18
N GLN A 379 -11.78 -1.98 8.13
CA GLN A 379 -12.68 -3.11 8.31
C GLN A 379 -13.59 -3.31 7.09
N LEU A 380 -14.15 -2.24 6.55
CA LEU A 380 -14.94 -2.27 5.32
C LEU A 380 -14.13 -2.84 4.15
N ARG A 381 -12.89 -2.36 3.96
CA ARG A 381 -11.93 -2.91 2.98
C ARG A 381 -11.73 -4.41 3.15
N LYS A 382 -11.45 -4.87 4.38
CA LYS A 382 -11.25 -6.29 4.70
C LYS A 382 -12.49 -7.12 4.35
N SER A 383 -13.68 -6.67 4.73
CA SER A 383 -14.94 -7.37 4.43
C SER A 383 -15.20 -7.47 2.92
N LEU A 384 -14.90 -6.41 2.15
CA LEU A 384 -15.01 -6.42 0.69
C LEU A 384 -14.08 -7.44 0.03
N GLN A 385 -12.82 -7.48 0.48
CA GLN A 385 -11.85 -8.45 -0.02
C GLN A 385 -12.23 -9.88 0.34
N LEU A 386 -12.73 -10.13 1.55
CA LEU A 386 -13.26 -11.44 1.95
C LEU A 386 -14.46 -11.86 1.08
N ALA A 387 -15.42 -10.95 0.85
CA ALA A 387 -16.57 -11.24 -0.01
C ALA A 387 -16.14 -11.57 -1.44
N SER A 388 -15.20 -10.80 -2.01
CA SER A 388 -14.61 -11.07 -3.33
C SER A 388 -13.91 -12.43 -3.38
N CYS A 389 -13.10 -12.77 -2.37
CA CYS A 389 -12.42 -14.06 -2.31
C CYS A 389 -13.41 -15.23 -2.16
N PHE A 390 -14.41 -15.12 -1.28
CA PHE A 390 -15.43 -16.16 -1.11
C PHE A 390 -16.27 -16.36 -2.38
N HIS A 391 -16.54 -15.30 -3.14
CA HIS A 391 -17.14 -15.42 -4.47
C HIS A 391 -16.25 -16.22 -5.41
N CYS A 392 -14.96 -15.89 -5.50
CA CYS A 392 -14.01 -16.59 -6.37
C CYS A 392 -13.80 -18.06 -5.99
N LEU A 393 -13.94 -18.40 -4.71
CA LEU A 393 -13.88 -19.76 -4.18
C LEU A 393 -15.20 -20.55 -4.36
N GLY A 394 -16.27 -19.93 -4.90
CA GLY A 394 -17.58 -20.55 -5.07
C GLY A 394 -18.41 -20.67 -3.79
N THR A 395 -17.94 -20.10 -2.68
CA THR A 395 -18.67 -20.07 -1.39
C THR A 395 -19.66 -18.92 -1.34
N TYR A 396 -20.64 -18.93 -2.25
CA TYR A 396 -21.54 -17.80 -2.48
C TYR A 396 -22.38 -17.39 -1.27
N SER A 397 -22.78 -18.31 -0.37
CA SER A 397 -23.53 -17.97 0.85
C SER A 397 -22.77 -16.99 1.73
N LYS A 398 -21.50 -17.31 2.04
CA LYS A 398 -20.63 -16.45 2.86
C LYS A 398 -20.33 -15.12 2.19
N ALA A 399 -20.16 -15.13 0.87
CA ALA A 399 -20.00 -13.90 0.10
C ALA A 399 -21.24 -13.01 0.23
N CYS A 400 -22.45 -13.56 0.06
CA CYS A 400 -23.70 -12.83 0.19
C CYS A 400 -23.92 -12.28 1.61
N GLU A 401 -23.66 -13.08 2.65
CA GLU A 401 -23.76 -12.63 4.06
C GLU A 401 -22.90 -11.39 4.30
N LEU A 402 -21.61 -11.44 3.94
CA LEU A 402 -20.71 -10.29 4.08
C LEU A 402 -21.16 -9.08 3.26
N LEU A 403 -21.65 -9.29 2.03
CA LEU A 403 -22.12 -8.19 1.18
C LEU A 403 -23.34 -7.49 1.76
N LEU A 404 -24.27 -8.25 2.34
CA LEU A 404 -25.44 -7.68 3.00
C LEU A 404 -25.07 -6.91 4.27
N ASP A 405 -24.10 -7.41 5.05
CA ASP A 405 -23.56 -6.70 6.22
C ASP A 405 -22.87 -5.39 5.81
N ILE A 406 -22.10 -5.42 4.71
CA ILE A 406 -21.48 -4.22 4.14
C ILE A 406 -22.55 -3.21 3.74
N ILE A 407 -23.52 -3.60 2.91
CA ILE A 407 -24.59 -2.70 2.46
C ILE A 407 -25.41 -2.15 3.65
N GLY A 408 -25.61 -2.96 4.68
CA GLY A 408 -26.27 -2.56 5.92
C GLY A 408 -25.51 -1.47 6.67
N SER A 409 -24.16 -1.57 6.73
CA SER A 409 -23.33 -0.57 7.40
C SER A 409 -23.18 0.72 6.61
N LEU A 410 -23.22 0.68 5.26
CA LEU A 410 -23.17 1.90 4.42
C LEU A 410 -24.28 2.90 4.76
N LYS A 411 -25.49 2.44 5.11
CA LYS A 411 -26.65 3.30 5.46
C LYS A 411 -26.45 4.12 6.74
N GLN A 412 -25.46 3.79 7.57
CA GLN A 412 -25.15 4.56 8.78
C GLN A 412 -24.21 5.75 8.48
N PHE A 413 -23.53 5.75 7.33
CA PHE A 413 -22.63 6.83 6.92
C PHE A 413 -23.36 7.98 6.18
N SER A 414 -24.54 7.70 5.62
CA SER A 414 -25.37 8.64 4.87
C SER A 414 -26.33 9.48 5.75
N ASN A 415 -25.80 10.30 6.67
CA ASN A 415 -26.57 11.37 7.33
C ASN A 415 -26.40 12.73 6.62
N SER A 416 -26.28 12.71 5.29
CA SER A 416 -26.32 13.90 4.43
C SER A 416 -27.21 13.62 3.22
N ASP A 417 -28.12 14.55 2.93
CA ASP A 417 -29.24 14.44 2.00
C ASP A 417 -28.94 13.71 0.68
N PRO A 418 -29.83 12.79 0.23
CA PRO A 418 -29.68 12.12 -1.04
C PRO A 418 -30.30 12.96 -2.15
N LEU A 419 -29.55 13.92 -2.69
CA LEU A 419 -29.88 14.53 -3.97
C LEU A 419 -28.66 14.62 -4.88
N THR A 420 -28.84 14.01 -6.05
CA THR A 420 -28.06 14.16 -7.28
C THR A 420 -26.59 13.72 -7.25
N SER A 421 -26.34 12.48 -7.65
CA SER A 421 -25.15 12.14 -8.45
C SER A 421 -25.35 10.79 -9.17
N THR A 422 -26.07 10.83 -10.28
CA THR A 422 -25.90 9.86 -11.36
C THR A 422 -24.54 10.11 -12.01
N HIS A 423 -23.46 9.62 -11.40
CA HIS A 423 -22.15 9.57 -12.07
C HIS A 423 -22.07 8.33 -12.95
N SER A 424 -22.23 8.57 -14.24
CA SER A 424 -22.05 7.63 -15.33
C SER A 424 -20.63 7.08 -15.36
N ILE A 425 -20.50 5.78 -15.11
CA ILE A 425 -19.31 5.01 -15.48
C ILE A 425 -19.30 4.89 -17.02
N GLU A 426 -18.32 5.58 -17.62
CA GLU A 426 -17.83 5.57 -19.03
C GLU A 426 -18.32 6.66 -20.00
N GLU A 427 -17.51 7.72 -20.15
CA GLU A 427 -17.15 8.29 -21.45
C GLU A 427 -15.63 8.21 -21.64
N GLU A 428 -15.03 7.02 -21.79
CA GLU A 428 -13.71 6.87 -22.45
C GLU A 428 -13.31 5.40 -22.68
N SER A 429 -13.98 4.68 -23.58
CA SER A 429 -13.50 3.35 -23.99
C SER A 429 -14.01 2.85 -25.36
N LYS A 430 -14.24 3.75 -26.32
CA LYS A 430 -14.27 3.36 -27.74
C LYS A 430 -12.82 3.29 -28.24
N ASN A 431 -12.26 2.08 -28.31
CA ASN A 431 -10.98 1.69 -28.96
C ASN A 431 -9.80 1.27 -28.07
N LYS A 432 -9.99 0.38 -27.10
CA LYS A 432 -8.90 -0.53 -26.67
C LYS A 432 -9.33 -1.98 -26.78
N LYS A 433 -8.63 -2.74 -27.63
CA LYS A 433 -8.76 -4.20 -27.72
C LYS A 433 -8.41 -4.79 -26.35
N LEU A 434 -9.43 -5.21 -25.61
CA LEU A 434 -9.28 -5.85 -24.31
C LEU A 434 -8.59 -7.21 -24.51
N THR A 435 -7.40 -7.36 -23.94
CA THR A 435 -6.64 -8.63 -23.98
C THR A 435 -7.37 -9.72 -23.18
N PRO A 436 -7.37 -10.98 -23.65
CA PRO A 436 -7.96 -12.09 -22.92
C PRO A 436 -7.13 -12.36 -21.65
N GLY A 437 -7.70 -12.15 -20.47
CA GLY A 437 -7.03 -12.35 -19.19
C GLY A 437 -7.93 -12.00 -18.01
N ARG A 438 -7.52 -12.40 -16.80
CA ARG A 438 -8.20 -12.04 -15.55
C ARG A 438 -8.11 -10.53 -15.33
N GLN A 439 -9.21 -9.91 -14.93
CA GLN A 439 -9.28 -8.47 -14.69
C GLN A 439 -9.39 -8.21 -13.20
N LEU A 440 -8.62 -7.27 -12.71
CA LEU A 440 -8.68 -6.79 -11.33
C LEU A 440 -9.10 -5.34 -11.34
N TRP A 441 -9.84 -4.94 -10.31
CA TRP A 441 -10.35 -3.59 -10.17
C TRP A 441 -9.79 -2.95 -8.91
N LEU A 442 -9.17 -1.79 -9.07
CA LEU A 442 -8.60 -0.97 -8.02
C LEU A 442 -9.50 0.24 -7.81
N THR A 443 -10.10 0.38 -6.63
CA THR A 443 -11.14 1.40 -6.36
C THR A 443 -10.98 1.97 -4.95
N LEU A 444 -11.66 3.08 -4.66
CA LEU A 444 -11.72 3.66 -3.33
C LEU A 444 -12.84 3.03 -2.52
N CYS A 445 -12.64 2.94 -1.20
CA CYS A 445 -13.68 2.51 -0.28
C CYS A 445 -14.71 3.64 -0.01
N THR A 446 -15.34 4.17 -1.06
CA THR A 446 -16.45 5.13 -0.98
C THR A 446 -17.80 4.41 -1.07
N GLU A 447 -18.86 5.02 -0.52
CA GLU A 447 -20.19 4.40 -0.52
C GLU A 447 -20.68 4.08 -1.95
N ILE A 448 -20.45 4.99 -2.89
CA ILE A 448 -20.93 4.88 -4.27
C ILE A 448 -20.23 3.73 -5.00
N GLU A 449 -18.89 3.71 -4.98
CA GLU A 449 -18.11 2.68 -5.67
C GLU A 449 -18.32 1.30 -5.06
N ILE A 450 -18.40 1.23 -3.73
CA ILE A 450 -18.63 -0.02 -3.02
C ILE A 450 -20.03 -0.57 -3.31
N LEU A 451 -21.07 0.27 -3.25
CA LEU A 451 -22.45 -0.19 -3.45
C LEU A 451 -22.62 -0.81 -4.84
N SER A 452 -22.09 -0.16 -5.88
CA SER A 452 -22.09 -0.67 -7.24
C SER A 452 -21.44 -2.05 -7.34
N TYR A 453 -20.24 -2.21 -6.79
CA TYR A 453 -19.54 -3.49 -6.77
C TYR A 453 -20.28 -4.57 -5.97
N CYS A 454 -20.81 -4.23 -4.79
CA CYS A 454 -21.56 -5.17 -3.96
C CYS A 454 -22.80 -5.71 -4.69
N ILE A 455 -23.54 -4.84 -5.38
CA ILE A 455 -24.73 -5.24 -6.15
C ILE A 455 -24.33 -6.14 -7.32
N GLN A 456 -23.28 -5.79 -8.07
CA GLN A 456 -22.80 -6.60 -9.18
C GLN A 456 -22.30 -7.97 -8.69
N LEU A 457 -21.63 -8.04 -7.53
CA LEU A 457 -21.13 -9.29 -6.97
C LEU A 457 -22.29 -10.16 -6.45
N LEU A 458 -23.28 -9.55 -5.79
CA LEU A 458 -24.52 -10.23 -5.40
C LEU A 458 -25.24 -10.81 -6.62
N LEU A 459 -25.40 -10.03 -7.69
CA LEU A 459 -25.98 -10.51 -8.95
C LEU A 459 -25.20 -11.70 -9.51
N SER A 460 -23.85 -11.66 -9.48
CA SER A 460 -23.00 -12.78 -9.89
C SER A 460 -23.25 -14.04 -9.03
N CYS A 461 -23.32 -13.89 -7.70
CA CYS A 461 -23.67 -14.98 -6.78
C CYS A 461 -25.07 -15.55 -7.04
N PHE A 462 -26.07 -14.68 -7.29
CA PHE A 462 -27.44 -15.09 -7.51
C PHE A 462 -27.65 -15.77 -8.86
N LYS A 463 -26.94 -15.37 -9.92
CA LYS A 463 -27.07 -16.00 -11.25
C LYS A 463 -26.89 -17.51 -11.19
N GLU A 464 -25.92 -17.98 -10.41
CA GLU A 464 -25.68 -19.42 -10.24
C GLU A 464 -26.90 -20.14 -9.67
N LYS A 465 -27.64 -19.53 -8.73
CA LYS A 465 -28.82 -20.14 -8.09
C LYS A 465 -30.13 -19.86 -8.83
N ALA A 466 -30.31 -18.66 -9.37
CA ALA A 466 -31.57 -18.18 -9.95
C ALA A 466 -31.96 -18.93 -11.23
N PHE A 467 -30.97 -19.43 -11.98
CA PHE A 467 -31.21 -20.20 -13.21
C PHE A 467 -31.18 -21.73 -13.00
N GLN A 468 -31.10 -22.23 -11.76
CA GLN A 468 -31.10 -23.66 -11.46
C GLN A 468 -32.50 -24.29 -11.42
N THR A 469 -32.56 -25.62 -11.52
CA THR A 469 -33.79 -26.42 -11.41
C THR A 469 -33.64 -27.45 -10.28
N PRO A 470 -34.61 -27.59 -9.35
CA PRO A 470 -35.89 -26.86 -9.23
C PRO A 470 -35.69 -25.40 -8.82
N MET A 471 -36.62 -24.53 -9.21
CA MET A 471 -36.44 -23.09 -9.06
C MET A 471 -36.81 -22.54 -7.70
N ASP A 472 -36.10 -21.47 -7.36
CA ASP A 472 -36.42 -20.57 -6.28
C ASP A 472 -36.87 -19.23 -6.92
N ASP A 473 -38.17 -19.09 -7.19
CA ASP A 473 -38.75 -17.85 -7.76
C ASP A 473 -38.40 -16.63 -6.89
N THR A 474 -38.17 -16.83 -5.58
CA THR A 474 -37.68 -15.81 -4.66
C THR A 474 -36.31 -15.29 -5.08
N ALA A 475 -35.37 -16.18 -5.40
CA ALA A 475 -34.03 -15.81 -5.84
C ALA A 475 -34.07 -15.07 -7.18
N LEU A 476 -34.92 -15.52 -8.11
CA LEU A 476 -35.10 -14.84 -9.40
C LEU A 476 -35.75 -13.45 -9.22
N GLY A 477 -36.76 -13.33 -8.34
CA GLY A 477 -37.38 -12.06 -8.00
C GLY A 477 -36.41 -11.07 -7.35
N HIS A 478 -35.59 -11.51 -6.40
CA HIS A 478 -34.53 -10.67 -5.83
C HIS A 478 -33.49 -10.26 -6.88
N MET A 479 -33.14 -11.15 -7.82
CA MET A 479 -32.25 -10.79 -8.92
C MET A 479 -32.87 -9.70 -9.81
N ILE A 480 -34.16 -9.78 -10.14
CA ILE A 480 -34.88 -8.74 -10.90
C ILE A 480 -34.85 -7.40 -10.17
N VAL A 481 -35.07 -7.41 -8.84
CA VAL A 481 -34.97 -6.19 -8.03
C VAL A 481 -33.58 -5.56 -8.14
N LEU A 482 -32.51 -6.36 -8.04
CA LEU A 482 -31.12 -5.89 -8.11
C LEU A 482 -30.72 -5.40 -9.51
N LEU A 483 -31.25 -6.01 -10.57
CA LEU A 483 -30.94 -5.63 -11.96
C LEU A 483 -31.34 -4.18 -12.29
N GLN A 484 -32.26 -3.59 -11.52
CA GLN A 484 -32.68 -2.19 -11.66
C GLN A 484 -31.57 -1.16 -11.40
N TYR A 485 -30.55 -1.49 -10.60
CA TYR A 485 -29.57 -0.53 -10.09
C TYR A 485 -28.77 0.18 -11.20
N ASP A 486 -28.21 -0.59 -12.15
CA ASP A 486 -27.44 -0.07 -13.30
C ASP A 486 -28.26 -0.10 -14.60
N TRP A 487 -29.57 0.18 -14.55
CA TRP A 487 -30.39 0.20 -15.77
C TRP A 487 -29.96 1.31 -16.74
N PRO A 488 -29.84 1.06 -18.07
CA PRO A 488 -30.19 -0.15 -18.83
C PRO A 488 -29.05 -1.14 -19.08
N LYS A 489 -27.87 -0.99 -18.43
CA LYS A 489 -26.71 -1.89 -18.64
C LYS A 489 -27.06 -3.35 -18.36
N ASN A 490 -27.95 -3.59 -17.40
CA ASN A 490 -28.42 -4.91 -16.98
C ASN A 490 -29.56 -5.50 -17.84
N TYR A 491 -30.02 -4.82 -18.89
CA TYR A 491 -31.14 -5.27 -19.73
C TYR A 491 -30.92 -6.68 -20.31
N ALA A 492 -29.71 -6.99 -20.78
CA ALA A 492 -29.44 -8.31 -21.37
C ALA A 492 -29.62 -9.46 -20.37
N ALA A 493 -29.23 -9.26 -19.10
CA ALA A 493 -29.45 -10.24 -18.04
C ALA A 493 -30.93 -10.33 -17.63
N PHE A 494 -31.64 -9.19 -17.64
CA PHE A 494 -33.08 -9.15 -17.43
C PHE A 494 -33.85 -9.91 -18.52
N ALA A 495 -33.53 -9.69 -19.80
CA ALA A 495 -34.17 -10.37 -20.92
C ALA A 495 -34.00 -11.90 -20.82
N LYS A 496 -32.83 -12.39 -20.37
CA LYS A 496 -32.61 -13.81 -20.08
C LYS A 496 -33.52 -14.31 -18.95
N ALA A 497 -33.67 -13.54 -17.87
CA ALA A 497 -34.56 -13.88 -16.77
C ALA A 497 -36.03 -13.97 -17.23
N VAL A 498 -36.49 -13.02 -18.03
CA VAL A 498 -37.84 -13.02 -18.61
C VAL A 498 -38.06 -14.22 -19.52
N HIS A 499 -37.12 -14.51 -20.42
CA HIS A 499 -37.23 -15.67 -21.30
C HIS A 499 -37.29 -16.99 -20.51
N PHE A 500 -36.53 -17.06 -19.41
CA PHE A 500 -36.56 -18.22 -18.52
C PHE A 500 -37.92 -18.36 -17.80
N ILE A 501 -38.53 -17.26 -17.34
CA ILE A 501 -39.88 -17.24 -16.77
C ILE A 501 -40.91 -17.71 -17.81
N GLN A 502 -40.86 -17.16 -19.03
CA GLN A 502 -41.75 -17.52 -20.12
C GLN A 502 -41.68 -19.01 -20.46
N SER A 503 -40.47 -19.58 -20.49
CA SER A 503 -40.28 -21.02 -20.78
C SER A 503 -40.99 -21.95 -19.79
N ARG A 504 -41.26 -21.48 -18.57
CA ARG A 504 -41.94 -22.24 -17.51
C ARG A 504 -43.44 -21.94 -17.41
N GLY A 505 -43.84 -20.73 -17.78
CA GLY A 505 -45.25 -20.33 -17.78
C GLY A 505 -45.81 -19.93 -16.41
N SER A 506 -45.00 -19.83 -15.36
CA SER A 506 -45.42 -19.30 -14.06
C SER A 506 -44.29 -18.59 -13.31
N PHE A 507 -44.63 -17.59 -12.49
CA PHE A 507 -43.68 -16.90 -11.61
C PHE A 507 -44.37 -16.33 -10.38
N THR A 508 -43.83 -16.59 -9.19
CA THR A 508 -44.39 -16.14 -7.90
C THR A 508 -43.41 -15.27 -7.13
N TYR A 509 -43.77 -14.00 -6.86
CA TYR A 509 -42.95 -13.09 -6.07
C TYR A 509 -43.80 -12.00 -5.39
N ASN A 510 -44.28 -12.28 -4.18
CA ASN A 510 -45.30 -11.47 -3.50
C ASN A 510 -44.84 -10.07 -3.03
N ILE A 511 -43.56 -9.74 -3.18
CA ILE A 511 -42.99 -8.43 -2.84
C ILE A 511 -42.57 -7.64 -4.08
N PHE A 512 -43.00 -8.07 -5.28
CA PHE A 512 -42.65 -7.45 -6.56
C PHE A 512 -42.90 -5.94 -6.57
N PHE A 513 -44.14 -5.52 -6.32
CA PHE A 513 -44.52 -4.10 -6.32
C PHE A 513 -43.94 -3.28 -5.16
N ASN A 514 -43.33 -3.93 -4.16
CA ASN A 514 -42.66 -3.20 -3.07
C ASN A 514 -41.28 -2.69 -3.50
N TYR A 515 -40.65 -3.33 -4.49
CA TYR A 515 -39.24 -3.09 -4.83
C TYR A 515 -38.98 -2.89 -6.34
N VAL A 516 -39.88 -3.33 -7.22
CA VAL A 516 -39.76 -3.10 -8.67
C VAL A 516 -40.49 -1.82 -9.04
N ILE A 517 -39.71 -0.82 -9.46
CA ILE A 517 -40.17 0.54 -9.80
C ILE A 517 -39.78 0.96 -11.23
N ASN A 518 -38.88 0.23 -11.88
CA ASN A 518 -38.44 0.54 -13.25
C ASN A 518 -39.57 0.26 -14.25
N ILE A 519 -39.91 1.27 -15.05
CA ILE A 519 -41.05 1.25 -15.98
C ILE A 519 -40.89 0.14 -17.04
N ASP A 520 -39.71 0.00 -17.65
CA ASP A 520 -39.46 -1.00 -18.69
C ASP A 520 -39.67 -2.42 -18.16
N ILE A 521 -39.26 -2.68 -16.91
CA ILE A 521 -39.48 -3.97 -16.25
C ILE A 521 -40.99 -4.21 -15.99
N LEU A 522 -41.70 -3.19 -15.51
CA LEU A 522 -43.14 -3.29 -15.26
C LEU A 522 -43.93 -3.55 -16.55
N GLU A 523 -43.57 -2.88 -17.64
CA GLU A 523 -44.17 -3.08 -18.97
C GLU A 523 -43.94 -4.49 -19.49
N GLU A 524 -42.70 -5.00 -19.38
CA GLU A 524 -42.39 -6.37 -19.80
C GLU A 524 -43.20 -7.41 -19.01
N PHE A 525 -43.32 -7.23 -17.69
CA PHE A 525 -44.14 -8.12 -16.84
C PHE A 525 -45.64 -8.01 -17.15
N ALA A 526 -46.13 -6.84 -17.55
CA ALA A 526 -47.50 -6.69 -18.05
C ALA A 526 -47.68 -7.42 -19.39
N PHE A 527 -46.69 -7.35 -20.29
CA PHE A 527 -46.72 -7.99 -21.59
C PHE A 527 -46.72 -9.53 -21.50
N ILE A 528 -45.83 -10.13 -20.70
CA ILE A 528 -45.73 -11.61 -20.62
C ILE A 528 -46.98 -12.30 -20.05
N LYS A 529 -47.85 -11.55 -19.35
CA LYS A 529 -49.15 -12.02 -18.87
C LYS A 529 -50.18 -12.14 -19.99
N THR A 530 -50.04 -11.37 -21.07
CA THR A 530 -50.98 -11.36 -22.20
C THR A 530 -50.90 -12.65 -23.03
N ALA A 531 -51.89 -12.87 -23.90
CA ALA A 531 -51.88 -14.00 -24.82
C ALA A 531 -50.72 -13.93 -25.83
N GLU A 532 -50.31 -12.72 -26.22
CA GLU A 532 -49.22 -12.48 -27.17
C GLU A 532 -47.83 -12.63 -26.53
N GLY A 533 -47.70 -12.33 -25.23
CA GLY A 533 -46.43 -12.39 -24.48
C GLY A 533 -46.10 -13.73 -23.80
N GLY A 534 -46.92 -14.78 -24.02
CA GLY A 534 -46.65 -16.14 -23.52
C GLY A 534 -47.61 -16.66 -22.45
N LYS A 535 -48.61 -15.85 -22.03
CA LYS A 535 -49.66 -16.23 -21.08
C LYS A 535 -49.11 -16.79 -19.75
N VAL A 536 -48.07 -16.14 -19.23
CA VAL A 536 -47.42 -16.55 -17.98
C VAL A 536 -48.36 -16.31 -16.79
N SER A 537 -48.49 -17.31 -15.92
CA SER A 537 -49.20 -17.20 -14.64
C SER A 537 -48.36 -16.43 -13.62
N LEU A 538 -48.68 -15.15 -13.40
CA LEU A 538 -47.97 -14.28 -12.48
C LEU A 538 -48.68 -14.15 -11.14
N ASP A 539 -47.98 -14.53 -10.07
CA ASP A 539 -48.43 -14.32 -8.68
C ASP A 539 -47.51 -13.31 -7.96
N ILE A 540 -47.72 -12.03 -8.28
CA ILE A 540 -46.82 -10.92 -7.91
C ILE A 540 -47.45 -9.90 -6.94
N LEU A 541 -48.70 -10.13 -6.51
CA LEU A 541 -49.41 -9.26 -5.59
C LEU A 541 -49.02 -9.54 -4.13
N PRO A 542 -49.01 -8.51 -3.25
CA PRO A 542 -48.82 -8.70 -1.82
C PRO A 542 -49.87 -9.65 -1.23
N ILE A 543 -49.46 -10.43 -0.23
CA ILE A 543 -50.34 -11.39 0.47
C ILE A 543 -51.56 -10.66 1.09
N SER A 544 -51.39 -9.42 1.55
CA SER A 544 -52.48 -8.59 2.08
C SER A 544 -53.52 -8.21 1.02
N THR A 545 -53.12 -8.05 -0.24
CA THR A 545 -54.01 -7.71 -1.36
C THR A 545 -54.76 -8.96 -1.86
N LYS A 546 -54.15 -10.14 -1.78
CA LYS A 546 -54.80 -11.42 -2.13
C LYS A 546 -55.99 -11.74 -1.22
N ALA A 547 -55.93 -11.36 0.05
CA ALA A 547 -57.02 -11.52 1.01
C ALA A 547 -58.22 -10.58 0.75
N ILE A 548 -58.04 -9.54 -0.08
CA ILE A 548 -59.09 -8.57 -0.45
C ILE A 548 -59.63 -8.87 -1.87
N ALA A 549 -58.85 -9.57 -2.70
CA ALA A 549 -59.19 -9.92 -4.09
C ALA A 549 -59.81 -11.32 -4.26
N GLN A 550 -59.92 -12.11 -3.17
CA GLN A 550 -60.75 -13.30 -3.07
C GLN A 550 -62.05 -12.95 -2.36
#